data_AF-A0A1Y6EXL8-F1
#
_entry.id   AF-A0A1Y6EXL8-F1
#
_cell.length_a   1.000
_cell.length_b   1.000
_cell.length_c   1.000
_cell.angle_alpha   90.00
_cell.angle_beta   90.00
_cell.angle_gamma   90.00
#
_symmetry.space_group_name_H-M   'P 1'
#
loop_
_entity.id
_entity.type
_entity.pdbx_description
1 polymer ?
#
loop_
_entity_poly.entity_id
_entity_poly.type
_entity_poly.pdbx_seq_one_letter_code
_entity_poly.pdbx_strand_id
1 'polypeptide(L)' 'MSRKEFDASRMRRMKRVAGRHGLTILTAEKIKVLGQAGGHQVRDDETFKIVYGDIPKPFSASLDDIETWLEQLDAESD' A
#
# COMPACT_ATOMS: atom_id res chain seq x y z
N MET A 1 6.65 9.77 -20.50
CA MET A 1 5.97 8.93 -19.50
C MET A 1 4.90 9.74 -18.83
N SER A 2 3.67 9.23 -18.78
CA SER A 2 2.58 9.85 -18.03
C SER A 2 2.73 9.55 -16.53
N ARG A 3 2.22 10.44 -15.66
CA ARG A 3 2.15 10.21 -14.19
C ARG A 3 1.55 8.84 -13.86
N LYS A 4 0.55 8.42 -14.65
CA LYS A 4 -0.12 7.14 -14.51
C LYS A 4 0.82 5.93 -14.72
N GLU A 5 1.76 6.03 -15.66
CA GLU A 5 2.73 4.96 -15.95
C GLU A 5 3.77 4.87 -14.83
N PHE A 6 4.17 6.02 -14.29
CA PHE A 6 5.05 6.11 -13.14
C PHE A 6 4.43 5.47 -11.89
N ASP A 7 3.17 5.82 -11.57
CA ASP A 7 2.46 5.27 -10.43
C ASP A 7 2.24 3.74 -10.58
N ALA A 8 1.95 3.27 -11.80
CA ALA A 8 1.83 1.84 -12.08
C ALA A 8 3.16 1.09 -11.90
N SER A 9 4.27 1.66 -12.37
CA SER A 9 5.61 1.10 -12.17
C SER A 9 5.98 1.04 -10.69
N ARG A 10 5.69 2.12 -9.96
CA ARG A 10 5.89 2.22 -8.52
C ARG A 10 5.09 1.17 -7.75
N MET A 11 3.81 1.02 -8.05
CA MET A 11 2.95 -0.01 -7.45
C MET A 11 3.51 -1.42 -7.67
N ARG A 12 4.01 -1.73 -8.87
CA ARG A 12 4.64 -3.03 -9.14
C ARG A 12 5.89 -3.27 -8.30
N ARG A 13 6.69 -2.23 -8.03
CA ARG A 13 7.86 -2.33 -7.14
C ARG A 13 7.41 -2.60 -5.71
N MET A 14 6.51 -1.79 -5.17
CA MET A 14 6.01 -1.94 -3.79
C MET A 14 5.38 -3.32 -3.55
N LYS A 15 4.60 -3.84 -4.50
CA LYS A 15 4.01 -5.19 -4.39
C LYS A 15 5.07 -6.29 -4.29
N ARG A 16 6.23 -6.13 -4.95
CA ARG A 16 7.33 -7.09 -4.81
C ARG A 16 7.96 -7.03 -3.44
N VAL A 17 8.19 -5.82 -2.90
CA VAL A 17 8.73 -5.63 -1.55
C VAL A 17 7.77 -6.22 -0.51
N ALA A 18 6.50 -5.82 -0.55
CA ALA A 18 5.47 -6.33 0.35
C ALA A 18 5.38 -7.87 0.31
N GLY A 19 5.43 -8.47 -0.88
CA GLY A 19 5.40 -9.92 -1.03
C GLY A 19 6.58 -10.66 -0.39
N ARG A 20 7.75 -10.03 -0.23
CA ARG A 20 8.89 -10.62 0.52
C ARG A 20 8.61 -10.73 2.01
N HIS A 21 7.72 -9.89 2.53
CA HIS A 21 7.34 -9.79 3.93
C HIS A 21 6.01 -10.48 4.24
N GLY A 22 5.43 -11.23 3.29
CA GLY A 22 4.11 -11.85 3.47
C GLY A 22 2.96 -10.84 3.51
N LEU A 23 3.12 -9.70 2.82
CA LEU A 23 2.16 -8.60 2.83
C LEU A 23 1.54 -8.39 1.45
N THR A 24 0.25 -8.06 1.46
CA THR A 24 -0.53 -7.71 0.27
C THR A 24 -1.03 -6.26 0.32
N ILE A 25 -0.70 -5.48 -0.72
CA ILE A 25 -1.25 -4.12 -0.91
C ILE A 25 -2.61 -4.23 -1.58
N LEU A 26 -3.64 -3.78 -0.87
CA LEU A 26 -5.02 -3.69 -1.35
C LEU A 26 -5.28 -2.27 -1.90
N THR A 27 -6.04 -2.17 -2.99
CA THR A 27 -6.41 -0.89 -3.61
C THR A 27 -7.93 -0.80 -3.72
N ALA A 28 -8.50 0.32 -3.31
CA ALA A 28 -9.94 0.57 -3.41
C ALA A 28 -10.33 0.75 -4.89
N GLU A 29 -11.15 -0.18 -5.42
CA GLU A 29 -11.57 -0.17 -6.81
C GLU A 29 -12.62 0.93 -7.11
N LYS A 30 -13.35 1.40 -6.09
CA LYS A 30 -14.38 2.44 -6.20
C LYS A 30 -14.04 3.68 -5.36
N ILE A 31 -13.77 4.80 -6.04
CA ILE A 31 -13.56 6.15 -5.50
C ILE A 31 -14.67 6.59 -4.51
N LYS A 32 -15.89 6.06 -4.65
CA LYS A 32 -17.08 6.47 -3.89
C LYS A 32 -17.01 6.20 -2.39
N VAL A 33 -16.02 5.46 -1.88
CA VAL A 33 -15.97 5.14 -0.44
C VAL A 33 -15.40 6.31 0.38
N LEU A 34 -14.54 7.20 -0.16
CA LEU A 34 -13.71 8.04 0.73
C LEU A 34 -13.52 9.52 0.41
N GLY A 35 -13.90 10.02 -0.78
CA GLY A 35 -13.90 11.47 -1.06
C GLY A 35 -12.56 12.22 -0.87
N GLN A 36 -11.44 11.54 -0.64
CA GLN A 36 -10.11 12.10 -0.41
C GLN A 36 -9.03 11.18 -0.99
N ALA A 37 -7.83 11.74 -1.19
CA ALA A 37 -6.63 11.01 -1.61
C ALA A 37 -6.20 10.04 -0.51
N GLY A 38 -5.92 8.80 -0.90
CA GLY A 38 -5.76 7.67 0.02
C GLY A 38 -6.72 6.57 -0.42
N GLY A 39 -6.18 5.51 -1.03
CA GLY A 39 -6.97 4.46 -1.68
C GLY A 39 -6.33 3.09 -1.53
N HIS A 40 -5.43 2.97 -0.56
CA HIS A 40 -4.58 1.81 -0.38
C HIS A 40 -4.49 1.44 1.09
N GLN A 41 -4.27 0.17 1.35
CA GLN A 41 -4.00 -0.39 2.67
C GLN A 41 -3.13 -1.64 2.52
N VAL A 42 -2.46 -2.06 3.58
CA VAL A 42 -1.61 -3.25 3.60
C VAL A 42 -2.21 -4.28 4.52
N ARG A 43 -2.31 -5.51 4.03
CA ARG A 43 -2.81 -6.67 4.76
C ARG A 43 -1.69 -7.70 4.94
N ASP A 44 -1.63 -8.27 6.13
CA ASP A 44 -0.82 -9.45 6.42
C ASP A 44 -1.50 -10.72 5.86
N ASP A 45 -0.78 -11.53 5.09
CA ASP A 45 -1.35 -12.68 4.40
C ASP A 45 -1.53 -13.92 5.28
N GLU A 46 -0.85 -14.00 6.42
CA GLU A 46 -1.02 -15.10 7.38
C GLU A 46 -2.27 -14.91 8.24
N THR A 47 -2.45 -13.70 8.76
CA THR A 47 -3.50 -13.34 9.72
C THR A 47 -4.71 -12.67 9.08
N PHE A 48 -4.58 -12.24 7.81
CA PHE A 48 -5.57 -11.44 7.07
C PHE A 48 -5.92 -10.10 7.71
N LYS A 49 -5.13 -9.63 8.69
CA LYS A 49 -5.35 -8.36 9.36
C LYS A 49 -4.78 -7.20 8.54
N ILE A 50 -5.42 -6.04 8.66
CA ILE A 50 -4.84 -4.80 8.12
C ILE A 50 -3.76 -4.34 9.08
N VAL A 51 -2.56 -4.14 8.54
CA VAL A 51 -1.39 -3.70 9.31
C VAL A 51 -1.06 -2.23 9.05
N TYR A 52 -1.59 -1.66 7.95
CA TYR A 52 -1.39 -0.25 7.61
C TYR A 52 -2.48 0.29 6.69
N GLY A 53 -2.79 1.59 6.80
CA GLY A 53 -3.67 2.31 5.87
C GLY A 53 -5.17 2.15 6.13
N ASP A 54 -5.57 1.76 7.34
CA ASP A 54 -6.96 1.71 7.81
C ASP A 54 -7.36 2.81 8.80
N ILE A 55 -6.45 3.71 9.13
CA ILE A 55 -6.67 4.80 10.08
C ILE A 55 -6.47 6.15 9.36
N PRO A 56 -7.43 7.09 9.39
CA PRO A 56 -8.65 7.09 10.23
C PRO A 56 -9.81 6.22 9.70
N LYS A 57 -9.65 5.62 8.52
CA LYS A 57 -10.66 4.81 7.84
C LYS A 57 -9.99 3.83 6.87
N PRO A 58 -10.64 2.71 6.50
CA PRO A 58 -10.11 1.77 5.52
C PRO A 58 -9.64 2.47 4.24
N PHE A 59 -8.56 1.98 3.65
CA PHE A 59 -7.95 2.52 2.44
C PHE A 59 -7.57 4.00 2.53
N SER A 60 -7.10 4.48 3.67
CA SER A 60 -6.71 5.88 3.86
C SER A 60 -5.28 6.19 3.40
N ALA A 61 -4.43 5.19 3.17
CA ALA A 61 -3.03 5.43 2.80
C ALA A 61 -2.86 5.80 1.32
N SER A 62 -1.97 6.75 1.08
CA SER A 62 -1.46 7.11 -0.24
C SER A 62 -0.35 6.15 -0.70
N LEU A 63 0.12 6.32 -1.95
CA LEU A 63 1.28 5.57 -2.43
C LEU A 63 2.57 5.97 -1.71
N ASP A 64 2.68 7.24 -1.31
CA ASP A 64 3.86 7.76 -0.59
C ASP A 64 3.95 7.17 0.81
N ASP A 65 2.81 7.04 1.49
CA ASP A 65 2.72 6.45 2.82
C ASP A 65 3.13 4.96 2.81
N ILE A 66 2.62 4.19 1.83
CA ILE A 66 2.95 2.77 1.69
C ILE A 66 4.42 2.57 1.31
N GLU A 67 4.96 3.39 0.39
CA GLU A 67 6.37 3.27 0.00
C GLU A 67 7.28 3.51 1.21
N THR A 68 7.03 4.58 1.97
CA THR A 68 7.81 4.92 3.17
C THR A 68 7.74 3.82 4.24
N TRP A 69 6.54 3.30 4.49
CA TRP A 69 6.35 2.23 5.47
C TRP A 69 7.04 0.92 5.06
N LEU A 70 6.97 0.55 3.78
CA LEU A 70 7.67 -0.63 3.26
C LEU A 70 9.20 -0.47 3.29
N GLU A 71 9.71 0.72 3.01
CA GLU A 71 11.16 1.01 3.08
C GLU A 71 11.69 0.87 4.51
N GLN A 72 10.94 1.35 5.51
CA GLN A 72 11.28 1.15 6.92
C GLN A 72 11.28 -0.33 7.29
N LEU A 73 10.25 -1.07 6.87
CA LEU A 73 10.15 -2.50 7.12
C LEU A 73 11.30 -3.29 6.48
N ASP A 74 11.67 -2.96 5.24
CA ASP A 74 12.78 -3.61 4.52
C ASP A 74 14.13 -3.33 5.21
N ALA A 75 14.34 -2.09 5.68
CA ALA A 75 15.56 -1.69 6.39
C ALA A 75 15.69 -2.31 7.79
N GLU A 76 14.59 -2.63 8.45
CA GLU A 76 14.59 -3.32 9.75
C GLU A 76 14.81 -4.84 9.62
N SER A 77 14.69 -5.39 8.41
CA SER A 77 14.78 -6.82 8.13
C SER A 77 16.18 -7.29 7.67
N ASP A 78 17.10 -6.36 7.42
CA ASP A 78 18.52 -6.58 7.07
C ASP A 78 19.44 -6.42 8.30
#